data_AF-A0A2G6PQF1-F1
#
_entry.id   AF-A0A2G6PQF1-F1
#
_cell.length_a   1.000
_cell.length_b   1.000
_cell.length_c   1.000
_cell.angle_alpha   90.00
_cell.angle_beta   90.00
_cell.angle_gamma   90.00
#
_symmetry.space_group_name_H-M   'P 1'
#
loop_
_entity.id
_entity.type
_entity.pdbx_description
1 polymer ?
#
loop_
_entity_poly.entity_id
_entity_poly.type
_entity_poly.pdbx_seq_one_letter_code
_entity_poly.pdbx_strand_id
1 'polypeptide(L)'
;MRILFVVIFLITNAANAQSYFSEHFGGSVGVVVNIGTHKDAIGINLKGYYTDFFAQVNVGTAFYFHQRGYGGRRKFWENRTVLGAVLLAGKRGLTPNLMLDGLNHQTPYNYGIAYNYIWYFDNAKTSQHSGAFGFHIKRFSLYHENDFFAGEGEDRFRTGTVYANYRYQDWQFALGINMWTGDSRHAKWEKNGFDKCPYGFSILEGEPFGKTSHGILFASATHHFGYGQNATLRLGIDSENIRHAFQNRLIHDYIFLPKSVKRSTPHYPRLDENGCAVFNSKDVRKDKFYFQLNANDNWSN
;
A
#
# COMPACT_ATOMS: atom_id res chain seq x y z
N MET A 1 10.31 -2.79 25.48
CA MET A 1 10.38 -3.72 24.33
C MET A 1 10.12 -5.18 24.70
N ARG A 2 10.82 -5.80 25.68
CA ARG A 2 10.59 -7.23 26.04
C ARG A 2 9.16 -7.54 26.49
N ILE A 3 8.52 -6.65 27.25
CA ILE A 3 7.13 -6.81 27.72
C ILE A 3 6.11 -6.73 26.57
N LEU A 4 6.37 -5.91 25.55
CA LEU A 4 5.48 -5.76 24.40
C LEU A 4 5.46 -7.04 23.53
N PHE A 5 6.63 -7.67 23.32
CA PHE A 5 6.73 -8.96 22.64
C PHE A 5 5.99 -10.08 23.38
N VAL A 6 6.09 -10.11 24.71
CA VAL A 6 5.38 -11.08 25.54
C VAL A 6 3.87 -10.87 25.50
N VAL A 7 3.40 -9.61 25.53
CA VAL A 7 1.97 -9.28 25.41
C VAL A 7 1.42 -9.63 24.03
N ILE A 8 2.17 -9.37 22.95
CA ILE A 8 1.79 -9.75 21.58
C ILE A 8 1.67 -11.27 21.44
N PHE A 9 2.61 -12.04 22.02
CA PHE A 9 2.60 -13.50 21.92
C PHE A 9 1.53 -14.17 22.80
N LEU A 10 1.13 -13.53 23.91
CA LEU A 10 0.10 -14.06 24.81
C LEU A 10 -1.33 -13.76 24.33
N ILE A 11 -1.56 -12.60 23.68
CA ILE A 11 -2.89 -12.26 23.15
C ILE A 11 -3.26 -13.14 21.93
N THR A 12 -2.28 -13.60 21.15
CA THR A 12 -2.54 -14.46 19.98
C THR A 12 -2.98 -15.89 20.32
N ASN A 13 -2.70 -16.38 21.53
CA ASN A 13 -2.98 -17.77 21.93
C ASN A 13 -4.26 -17.95 22.77
N ALA A 14 -4.84 -16.88 23.32
CA ALA A 14 -5.92 -16.98 24.33
C ALA A 14 -7.33 -16.57 23.85
N ALA A 15 -7.49 -16.05 22.62
CA ALA A 15 -8.77 -15.56 22.13
C ALA A 15 -9.39 -16.50 21.09
N ASN A 16 -10.39 -17.29 21.50
CA ASN A 16 -11.26 -18.01 20.59
C ASN A 16 -12.15 -17.03 19.79
N ALA A 17 -12.22 -17.24 18.47
CA ALA A 17 -12.90 -16.45 17.43
C ALA A 17 -12.51 -14.96 17.32
N GLN A 18 -11.35 -14.67 16.71
CA GLN A 18 -11.04 -13.35 16.11
C GLN A 18 -11.47 -13.25 14.63
N SER A 19 -11.95 -14.37 14.08
CA SER A 19 -12.50 -14.47 12.74
C SER A 19 -13.64 -15.48 12.68
N TYR A 20 -14.60 -15.22 11.80
CA TYR A 20 -15.73 -16.10 11.49
C TYR A 20 -15.73 -16.36 9.99
N PHE A 21 -15.85 -17.62 9.59
CA PHE A 21 -15.93 -18.01 8.19
C PHE A 21 -17.09 -19.00 8.02
N SER A 22 -18.06 -18.60 7.22
CA SER A 22 -19.19 -19.39 6.74
C SER A 22 -19.16 -19.43 5.20
N GLU A 23 -20.03 -20.23 4.61
CA GLU A 23 -20.03 -20.54 3.17
C GLU A 23 -20.12 -19.28 2.30
N HIS A 24 -20.95 -18.32 2.71
CA HIS A 24 -21.19 -17.08 1.98
C HIS A 24 -20.69 -15.81 2.68
N PHE A 25 -20.30 -15.89 3.95
CA PHE A 25 -19.95 -14.72 4.73
C PHE A 25 -18.81 -15.02 5.68
N GLY A 26 -17.93 -14.06 5.90
CA GLY A 26 -16.99 -14.12 6.99
C GLY A 26 -16.48 -12.75 7.38
N GLY A 27 -15.75 -12.69 8.48
CA GLY A 27 -15.19 -11.46 8.99
C GLY A 27 -14.12 -11.69 10.04
N SER A 28 -13.41 -10.61 10.39
CA SER A 28 -12.40 -10.62 11.44
C SER A 28 -12.36 -9.31 12.18
N VAL A 29 -12.00 -9.39 13.46
CA VAL A 29 -11.63 -8.24 14.29
C VAL A 29 -10.24 -8.51 14.84
N GLY A 30 -9.35 -7.52 14.79
CA GLY A 30 -7.98 -7.71 15.24
C GLY A 30 -7.32 -6.43 15.71
N VAL A 31 -6.37 -6.59 16.63
CA VAL A 31 -5.42 -5.53 16.97
C VAL A 31 -4.36 -5.48 15.88
N VAL A 32 -4.07 -4.28 15.40
CA VAL A 32 -3.03 -4.02 14.41
C VAL A 32 -1.81 -3.44 15.10
N VAL A 33 -0.63 -3.98 14.82
CA VAL A 33 0.63 -3.45 15.35
C VAL A 33 1.59 -3.26 14.18
N ASN A 34 2.26 -2.12 14.16
CA ASN A 34 3.28 -1.74 13.19
C ASN A 34 4.49 -1.21 13.95
N ILE A 35 5.66 -1.82 13.75
CA ILE A 35 6.92 -1.37 14.35
C ILE A 35 8.00 -1.41 13.27
N GLY A 36 8.67 -0.29 13.03
CA GLY A 36 9.69 -0.25 11.98
C GLY A 36 10.48 1.04 11.88
N THR A 37 11.19 1.19 10.76
CA THR A 37 12.03 2.37 10.53
C THR A 37 11.23 3.58 10.05
N HIS A 38 10.09 3.37 9.40
CA HIS A 38 9.29 4.43 8.76
C HIS A 38 7.90 4.61 9.39
N LYS A 39 7.29 3.54 9.91
CA LYS A 39 5.93 3.56 10.45
C LYS A 39 5.87 2.83 11.79
N ASP A 40 5.33 3.51 12.79
CA ASP A 40 5.07 2.95 14.11
C ASP A 40 3.62 3.27 14.50
N ALA A 41 2.79 2.23 14.67
CA ALA A 41 1.38 2.39 14.97
C ALA A 41 0.81 1.21 15.75
N ILE A 42 -0.22 1.50 16.52
CA ILE A 42 -1.14 0.50 17.09
C ILE A 42 -2.54 0.85 16.64
N GLY A 43 -3.39 -0.15 16.43
CA GLY A 43 -4.73 0.07 15.94
C GLY A 43 -5.65 -1.10 16.15
N ILE A 44 -6.85 -0.95 15.62
CA ILE A 44 -7.87 -2.00 15.54
C ILE A 44 -8.38 -2.08 14.12
N ASN A 45 -8.77 -3.28 13.68
CA ASN A 45 -9.44 -3.47 12.40
C ASN A 45 -10.72 -4.28 12.57
N LEU A 46 -11.64 -4.05 11.64
CA LEU A 46 -12.84 -4.84 11.42
C LEU A 46 -12.93 -5.09 9.92
N LYS A 47 -13.05 -6.35 9.53
CA LYS A 47 -13.08 -6.78 8.13
C LYS A 47 -14.20 -7.78 7.92
N GLY A 48 -14.79 -7.77 6.75
CA GLY A 48 -15.85 -8.67 6.37
C GLY A 48 -15.89 -8.90 4.87
N TYR A 49 -16.46 -10.04 4.48
CA TYR A 49 -16.77 -10.34 3.09
C TYR A 49 -18.11 -11.04 2.99
N TYR A 50 -18.75 -10.87 1.83
CA TYR A 50 -19.87 -11.69 1.39
C TYR A 50 -19.54 -12.23 -0.01
N THR A 51 -19.68 -13.54 -0.22
CA THR A 51 -19.43 -14.20 -1.50
C THR A 51 -20.67 -14.90 -1.99
N ASP A 52 -20.96 -14.77 -3.28
CA ASP A 52 -22.03 -15.50 -3.93
C ASP A 52 -21.66 -15.83 -5.39
N PHE A 53 -21.84 -17.08 -5.78
CA PHE A 53 -21.44 -17.65 -7.07
C PHE A 53 -20.06 -17.21 -7.58
N PHE A 54 -20.03 -16.18 -8.44
CA PHE A 54 -18.85 -15.67 -9.14
C PHE A 54 -18.43 -14.27 -8.65
N ALA A 55 -19.01 -13.78 -7.55
CA ALA A 55 -18.72 -12.45 -7.02
C ALA A 55 -18.46 -12.50 -5.52
N GLN A 56 -17.58 -11.59 -5.06
CA GLN A 56 -17.35 -11.34 -3.65
C GLN A 56 -17.31 -9.83 -3.40
N VAL A 57 -17.97 -9.38 -2.33
CA VAL A 57 -17.89 -8.01 -1.83
C VAL A 57 -17.11 -8.02 -0.52
N ASN A 58 -16.18 -7.09 -0.38
CA ASN A 58 -15.32 -6.92 0.78
C ASN A 58 -15.59 -5.56 1.41
N VAL A 59 -15.65 -5.51 2.74
CA VAL A 59 -15.71 -4.26 3.49
C VAL A 59 -14.71 -4.35 4.62
N GLY A 60 -14.02 -3.25 4.90
CA GLY A 60 -13.13 -3.20 6.04
C GLY A 60 -12.90 -1.79 6.53
N THR A 61 -12.60 -1.66 7.81
CA THR A 61 -12.11 -0.42 8.39
C THR A 61 -10.98 -0.74 9.35
N ALA A 62 -9.97 0.12 9.37
CA ALA A 62 -8.86 0.04 10.31
C ALA A 62 -8.60 1.43 10.88
N PHE A 63 -8.50 1.51 12.20
CA PHE A 63 -8.22 2.72 12.93
C PHE A 63 -6.85 2.61 13.58
N TYR A 64 -5.96 3.56 13.31
CA TYR A 64 -4.57 3.56 13.74
C TYR A 64 -4.26 4.79 14.57
N PHE A 65 -3.45 4.59 15.61
CA PHE A 65 -2.74 5.63 16.33
C PHE A 65 -1.26 5.53 15.98
N HIS A 66 -0.79 6.49 15.19
CA HIS A 66 0.59 6.55 14.73
C HIS A 66 1.44 7.38 15.67
N GLN A 67 2.52 6.78 16.19
CA GLN A 67 3.61 7.55 16.77
C GLN A 67 4.41 8.24 15.66
N ARG A 68 4.60 7.54 14.53
CA ARG A 68 5.35 8.00 13.36
C ARG A 68 4.78 7.36 12.08
N GLY A 69 4.85 8.08 10.97
CA GLY A 69 4.52 7.58 9.64
C GLY A 69 5.29 8.30 8.52
N TYR A 70 4.96 7.95 7.28
CA TYR A 70 5.55 8.56 6.07
C TYR A 70 5.39 10.08 6.04
N GLY A 71 6.29 10.74 5.31
CA GLY A 71 6.30 12.21 5.21
C GLY A 71 6.73 12.90 6.51
N GLY A 72 7.38 12.18 7.43
CA GLY A 72 7.78 12.72 8.73
C GLY A 72 6.61 13.02 9.67
N ARG A 73 5.41 12.52 9.37
CA ARG A 73 4.21 12.68 10.22
C ARG A 73 4.44 12.02 11.58
N ARG A 74 3.98 12.67 12.64
CA ARG A 74 4.13 12.21 14.04
C ARG A 74 2.85 12.43 14.83
N LYS A 75 2.56 11.51 15.76
CA LYS A 75 1.44 11.61 16.73
C LYS A 75 0.11 11.97 16.07
N PHE A 76 -0.34 11.14 15.14
CA PHE A 76 -1.58 11.34 14.42
C PHE A 76 -2.45 10.08 14.48
N TRP A 77 -3.75 10.24 14.24
CA TRP A 77 -4.62 9.10 14.02
C TRP A 77 -5.00 9.02 12.54
N GLU A 78 -5.24 7.80 12.08
CA GLU A 78 -5.67 7.54 10.71
C GLU A 78 -6.75 6.46 10.71
N ASN A 79 -7.85 6.72 10.00
CA ASN A 79 -8.82 5.71 9.63
C ASN A 79 -8.64 5.36 8.16
N ARG A 80 -8.57 4.06 7.86
CA ARG A 80 -8.59 3.51 6.51
C ARG A 80 -9.84 2.66 6.37
N THR A 81 -10.78 3.11 5.55
CA THR A 81 -12.00 2.35 5.22
C THR A 81 -11.92 1.88 3.76
N VAL A 82 -12.39 0.67 3.50
CA VAL A 82 -12.33 0.02 2.19
C VAL A 82 -13.65 -0.61 1.79
N LEU A 83 -13.97 -0.52 0.50
CA LEU A 83 -15.06 -1.22 -0.15
C LEU A 83 -14.52 -1.87 -1.43
N GLY A 84 -14.51 -3.20 -1.45
CA GLY A 84 -13.97 -3.99 -2.54
C GLY A 84 -15.01 -4.88 -3.20
N ALA A 85 -14.79 -5.19 -4.47
CA ALA A 85 -15.54 -6.16 -5.24
C ALA A 85 -14.57 -7.04 -6.03
N VAL A 86 -14.84 -8.35 -6.08
CA VAL A 86 -14.04 -9.34 -6.79
C VAL A 86 -14.93 -10.16 -7.69
N LEU A 87 -14.58 -10.24 -8.98
CA LEU A 87 -15.16 -11.20 -9.91
C LEU A 87 -14.27 -12.44 -9.96
N LEU A 88 -14.88 -13.61 -9.85
CA LEU A 88 -14.23 -14.90 -9.67
C LEU A 88 -14.46 -15.82 -10.86
N ALA A 89 -13.43 -16.57 -11.25
CA ALA A 89 -13.53 -17.47 -12.40
C ALA A 89 -12.64 -18.72 -12.30
N GLY A 90 -12.92 -19.67 -13.18
CA GLY A 90 -12.14 -20.89 -13.38
C GLY A 90 -12.44 -22.02 -12.40
N LYS A 91 -11.61 -23.06 -12.48
CA LYS A 91 -11.74 -24.24 -11.61
C LYS A 91 -11.59 -23.87 -10.14
N ARG A 92 -12.32 -24.57 -9.29
CA ARG A 92 -12.16 -24.51 -7.83
C ARG A 92 -11.10 -25.53 -7.42
N GLY A 93 -10.08 -25.08 -6.70
CA GLY A 93 -8.98 -25.97 -6.28
C GLY A 93 -7.93 -25.30 -5.40
N LEU A 94 -8.14 -24.05 -4.99
CA LEU A 94 -7.27 -23.36 -4.03
C LEU A 94 -7.80 -23.53 -2.62
N THR A 95 -6.88 -23.49 -1.66
CA THR A 95 -7.23 -23.17 -0.28
C THR A 95 -7.64 -21.69 -0.20
N PRO A 96 -8.69 -21.32 0.57
CA PRO A 96 -9.07 -19.92 0.76
C PRO A 96 -7.94 -19.06 1.36
N ASN A 97 -7.93 -17.77 1.05
CA ASN A 97 -6.94 -16.84 1.60
C ASN A 97 -7.41 -16.35 2.98
N LEU A 98 -6.62 -16.65 4.01
CA LEU A 98 -6.91 -16.26 5.39
C LEU A 98 -6.71 -14.74 5.62
N MET A 99 -6.04 -14.05 4.71
CA MET A 99 -5.90 -12.59 4.75
C MET A 99 -7.16 -11.90 4.20
N LEU A 100 -8.01 -11.42 5.10
CA LEU A 100 -9.10 -10.51 4.74
C LEU A 100 -8.56 -9.13 4.38
N ASP A 101 -8.97 -8.60 3.23
CA ASP A 101 -8.76 -7.22 2.78
C ASP A 101 -9.68 -6.93 1.57
N GLY A 102 -9.81 -5.66 1.17
CA GLY A 102 -10.60 -5.21 0.03
C GLY A 102 -10.28 -5.89 -1.30
N LEU A 103 -9.03 -6.29 -1.55
CA LEU A 103 -8.63 -6.92 -2.83
C LEU A 103 -8.57 -8.45 -2.81
N ASN A 104 -8.59 -9.11 -1.65
CA ASN A 104 -8.48 -10.57 -1.60
C ASN A 104 -9.84 -11.24 -1.75
N HIS A 105 -9.83 -12.52 -2.13
CA HIS A 105 -11.02 -13.36 -2.12
C HIS A 105 -10.86 -14.59 -1.23
N GLN A 106 -11.95 -14.99 -0.58
CA GLN A 106 -12.02 -16.07 0.41
C GLN A 106 -12.63 -17.34 -0.20
N THR A 107 -12.36 -17.58 -1.48
CA THR A 107 -12.98 -18.65 -2.26
C THR A 107 -11.95 -19.62 -2.85
N PRO A 108 -12.34 -20.85 -3.23
CA PRO A 108 -11.44 -21.80 -3.87
C PRO A 108 -11.18 -21.55 -5.37
N TYR A 109 -11.78 -20.51 -5.98
CA TYR A 109 -11.60 -20.15 -7.38
C TYR A 109 -10.14 -19.85 -7.75
N ASN A 110 -9.72 -20.30 -8.93
CA ASN A 110 -8.35 -20.11 -9.41
C ASN A 110 -8.07 -18.71 -9.94
N TYR A 111 -9.08 -17.95 -10.36
CA TYR A 111 -8.88 -16.63 -10.95
C TYR A 111 -9.79 -15.62 -10.30
N GLY A 112 -9.31 -14.38 -10.25
CA GLY A 112 -10.11 -13.26 -9.80
C GLY A 112 -9.59 -11.92 -10.32
N ILE A 113 -10.51 -10.99 -10.52
CA ILE A 113 -10.20 -9.58 -10.77
C ILE A 113 -10.93 -8.78 -9.69
N ALA A 114 -10.16 -8.00 -8.93
CA ALA A 114 -10.63 -7.21 -7.81
C ALA A 114 -10.48 -5.72 -8.09
N TYR A 115 -11.43 -4.95 -7.59
CA TYR A 115 -11.32 -3.50 -7.43
C TYR A 115 -11.62 -3.13 -5.97
N ASN A 116 -10.93 -2.13 -5.45
CA ASN A 116 -11.11 -1.66 -4.08
C ASN A 116 -11.06 -0.13 -4.03
N TYR A 117 -12.12 0.49 -3.53
CA TYR A 117 -12.15 1.92 -3.23
C TYR A 117 -11.73 2.13 -1.77
N ILE A 118 -10.86 3.11 -1.52
CA ILE A 118 -10.19 3.31 -0.24
C ILE A 118 -10.38 4.76 0.20
N TRP A 119 -10.84 4.95 1.42
CA TRP A 119 -10.89 6.24 2.10
C TRP A 119 -9.82 6.29 3.19
N TYR A 120 -8.92 7.26 3.11
CA TYR A 120 -8.00 7.61 4.18
C TYR A 120 -8.48 8.91 4.84
N PHE A 121 -8.73 8.86 6.15
CA PHE A 121 -9.05 10.02 6.97
C PHE A 121 -8.03 10.15 8.09
N ASP A 122 -7.45 11.33 8.26
CA ASP A 122 -6.52 11.59 9.36
C ASP A 122 -6.62 13.03 9.87
N ASN A 123 -5.98 13.29 11.01
CA ASN A 123 -5.77 14.64 11.53
C ASN A 123 -4.40 15.24 11.16
N ALA A 124 -3.63 14.57 10.30
CA ALA A 124 -2.33 15.03 9.81
C ALA A 124 -2.45 15.86 8.51
N LYS A 125 -3.69 16.12 8.05
CA LYS A 125 -4.01 16.81 6.79
C LYS A 125 -3.53 16.04 5.56
N THR A 126 -3.53 14.70 5.64
CA THR A 126 -3.17 13.79 4.54
C THR A 126 -4.30 12.83 4.16
N SER A 127 -5.53 13.19 4.50
CA SER A 127 -6.75 12.51 4.04
C SER A 127 -6.83 12.54 2.51
N GLN A 128 -7.15 11.40 1.91
CA GLN A 128 -7.27 11.23 0.46
C GLN A 128 -8.16 10.04 0.14
N HIS A 129 -8.66 10.00 -1.10
CA HIS A 129 -9.19 8.77 -1.66
C HIS A 129 -8.12 8.04 -2.47
N SER A 130 -8.27 6.73 -2.57
CA SER A 130 -7.44 5.91 -3.43
C SER A 130 -8.26 4.76 -4.00
N GLY A 131 -7.85 4.26 -5.16
CA GLY A 131 -8.41 3.04 -5.71
C GLY A 131 -7.30 2.01 -5.88
N ALA A 132 -7.69 0.74 -5.91
CA ALA A 132 -6.73 -0.32 -6.18
C ALA A 132 -7.35 -1.43 -7.04
N PHE A 133 -6.52 -2.06 -7.86
CA PHE A 133 -6.85 -3.25 -8.61
C PHE A 133 -6.07 -4.46 -8.09
N GLY A 134 -6.70 -5.63 -8.14
CA GLY A 134 -6.10 -6.91 -7.82
C GLY A 134 -6.32 -7.91 -8.94
N PHE A 135 -5.26 -8.63 -9.33
CA PHE A 135 -5.33 -9.70 -10.32
C PHE A 135 -4.85 -10.99 -9.67
N HIS A 136 -5.70 -12.02 -9.67
CA HIS A 136 -5.41 -13.30 -9.04
C HIS A 136 -5.30 -14.41 -10.07
N ILE A 137 -4.16 -15.11 -10.04
CA ILE A 137 -3.87 -16.25 -10.89
C ILE A 137 -3.33 -17.37 -10.00
N LYS A 138 -4.20 -18.29 -9.65
CA LYS A 138 -3.95 -19.40 -8.73
C LYS A 138 -3.39 -18.86 -7.40
N ARG A 139 -2.12 -19.16 -7.11
CA ARG A 139 -1.43 -18.75 -5.87
C ARG A 139 -0.73 -17.40 -5.99
N PHE A 140 -0.69 -16.83 -7.19
CA PHE A 140 -0.08 -15.54 -7.45
C PHE A 140 -1.15 -14.44 -7.44
N SER A 141 -0.80 -13.27 -6.92
CA SER A 141 -1.65 -12.09 -6.98
C SER A 141 -0.82 -10.83 -7.21
N LEU A 142 -1.33 -9.92 -8.03
CA LEU A 142 -0.73 -8.61 -8.27
C LEU A 142 -1.72 -7.53 -7.82
N TYR A 143 -1.27 -6.62 -6.97
CA TYR A 143 -2.05 -5.48 -6.51
C TYR A 143 -1.41 -4.17 -6.97
N HIS A 144 -2.24 -3.20 -7.32
CA HIS A 144 -1.81 -1.85 -7.66
C HIS A 144 -2.79 -0.83 -7.08
N GLU A 145 -2.34 0.02 -6.17
CA GLU A 145 -3.08 1.13 -5.57
C GLU A 145 -2.52 2.46 -6.10
N ASN A 146 -3.40 3.40 -6.44
CA ASN A 146 -3.08 4.78 -6.82
C ASN A 146 -4.36 5.65 -6.76
N ASP A 147 -4.22 6.95 -6.48
CA ASP A 147 -5.34 7.89 -6.36
C ASP A 147 -6.09 8.16 -7.67
N PHE A 148 -5.44 7.96 -8.82
CA PHE A 148 -6.07 7.95 -10.15
C PHE A 148 -7.23 6.96 -10.23
N PHE A 149 -7.11 5.80 -9.58
CA PHE A 149 -8.16 4.77 -9.57
C PHE A 149 -9.38 5.16 -8.71
N ALA A 150 -9.29 6.25 -7.94
CA ALA A 150 -10.42 6.88 -7.25
C ALA A 150 -10.94 8.14 -7.95
N GLY A 151 -10.35 8.53 -9.08
CA GLY A 151 -10.76 9.69 -9.88
C GLY A 151 -10.11 11.02 -9.48
N GLU A 152 -9.10 11.02 -8.59
CA GLU A 152 -8.34 12.22 -8.22
C GLU A 152 -7.14 12.43 -9.17
N GLY A 153 -6.24 11.44 -9.23
CA GLY A 153 -5.05 11.47 -10.10
C GLY A 153 -4.10 12.63 -9.77
N GLU A 154 -4.01 12.99 -8.49
CA GLU A 154 -3.21 14.12 -8.02
C GLU A 154 -1.75 13.67 -7.75
N ASP A 155 -1.49 12.38 -7.51
CA ASP A 155 -0.20 11.80 -7.11
C ASP A 155 0.29 12.27 -5.72
N ARG A 156 -0.63 12.57 -4.81
CA ARG A 156 -0.29 13.07 -3.46
C ARG A 156 -0.25 11.96 -2.42
N PHE A 157 0.57 12.18 -1.39
CA PHE A 157 0.62 11.36 -0.18
C PHE A 157 0.84 9.88 -0.50
N ARG A 158 -0.16 9.01 -0.45
CA ARG A 158 -0.05 7.58 -0.84
C ARG A 158 -0.10 7.47 -2.36
N THR A 159 0.91 8.01 -3.01
CA THR A 159 0.98 8.20 -4.47
C THR A 159 0.93 6.88 -5.23
N GLY A 160 1.39 5.78 -4.65
CA GLY A 160 1.08 4.48 -5.23
C GLY A 160 1.77 3.31 -4.58
N THR A 161 1.15 2.15 -4.72
CA THR A 161 1.69 0.90 -4.20
C THR A 161 1.52 -0.20 -5.23
N VAL A 162 2.59 -0.95 -5.52
CA VAL A 162 2.53 -2.19 -6.30
C VAL A 162 3.00 -3.35 -5.45
N TYR A 163 2.30 -4.48 -5.50
CA TYR A 163 2.58 -5.63 -4.64
C TYR A 163 2.34 -6.95 -5.39
N ALA A 164 3.41 -7.71 -5.62
CA ALA A 164 3.36 -9.03 -6.23
C ALA A 164 3.49 -10.09 -5.15
N ASN A 165 2.44 -10.87 -4.94
CA ASN A 165 2.27 -11.82 -3.85
C ASN A 165 2.22 -13.26 -4.36
N TYR A 166 2.88 -14.17 -3.65
CA TYR A 166 2.81 -15.61 -3.87
C TYR A 166 2.48 -16.33 -2.57
N ARG A 167 1.43 -17.15 -2.60
CA ARG A 167 0.96 -17.92 -1.45
C ARG A 167 1.44 -19.37 -1.48
N TYR A 168 1.97 -19.84 -0.35
CA TYR A 168 2.39 -21.21 -0.15
C TYR A 168 2.02 -21.69 1.24
N GLN A 169 1.01 -22.57 1.34
CA GLN A 169 0.46 -23.01 2.63
C GLN A 169 0.06 -21.80 3.49
N ASP A 170 0.52 -21.73 4.73
CA ASP A 170 0.27 -20.65 5.68
C ASP A 170 1.21 -19.45 5.48
N TRP A 171 2.05 -19.47 4.43
CA TRP A 171 2.96 -18.40 4.10
C TRP A 171 2.51 -17.59 2.88
N GLN A 172 2.82 -16.30 2.90
CA GLN A 172 2.77 -15.41 1.76
C GLN A 172 4.09 -14.68 1.62
N PHE A 173 4.64 -14.70 0.41
CA PHE A 173 5.88 -14.02 0.05
C PHE A 173 5.56 -12.96 -0.99
N ALA A 174 6.14 -11.77 -0.84
CA ALA A 174 5.89 -10.72 -1.80
C ALA A 174 7.09 -9.82 -2.06
N LEU A 175 7.05 -9.19 -3.22
CA LEU A 175 7.86 -8.02 -3.56
C LEU A 175 6.91 -6.84 -3.74
N GLY A 176 7.25 -5.70 -3.15
CA GLY A 176 6.41 -4.53 -3.19
C GLY A 176 7.18 -3.23 -3.33
N ILE A 177 6.52 -2.24 -3.90
CA ILE A 177 6.96 -0.84 -3.96
C ILE A 177 5.89 0.01 -3.29
N ASN A 178 6.25 0.79 -2.27
CA ASN A 178 5.40 1.84 -1.71
C ASN A 178 5.99 3.20 -2.08
N MET A 179 5.15 4.10 -2.58
CA MET A 179 5.54 5.46 -2.91
C MET A 179 4.77 6.46 -2.08
N TRP A 180 5.48 7.48 -1.63
CA TRP A 180 4.89 8.63 -0.98
C TRP A 180 5.45 9.93 -1.54
N THR A 181 4.56 10.90 -1.76
CA THR A 181 4.91 12.24 -2.24
C THR A 181 4.19 13.29 -1.38
N GLY A 182 4.72 14.51 -1.31
CA GLY A 182 3.98 15.63 -0.72
C GLY A 182 2.69 15.95 -1.49
N ASP A 183 1.98 16.97 -1.01
CA ASP A 183 0.78 17.46 -1.66
C ASP A 183 1.13 18.16 -2.98
N SER A 184 0.57 17.69 -4.08
CA SER A 184 0.84 18.16 -5.43
C SER A 184 -0.28 19.07 -5.98
N ARG A 185 -1.41 19.19 -5.28
CA ARG A 185 -2.62 19.88 -5.77
C ARG A 185 -2.41 21.30 -6.25
N HIS A 186 -1.55 22.04 -5.57
CA HIS A 186 -1.28 23.45 -5.84
C HIS A 186 0.10 23.68 -6.47
N ALA A 187 0.85 22.59 -6.70
CA ALA A 187 2.16 22.67 -7.31
C ALA A 187 2.05 23.09 -8.78
N LYS A 188 2.82 24.12 -9.14
CA LYS A 188 2.89 24.59 -10.51
C LYS A 188 3.68 23.61 -11.37
N TRP A 189 3.08 23.15 -12.47
CA TRP A 189 3.77 22.36 -13.48
C TRP A 189 4.50 23.29 -14.47
N GLU A 190 5.83 23.23 -14.42
CA GLU A 190 6.71 23.83 -15.41
C GLU A 190 6.84 22.91 -16.62
N LYS A 191 6.11 23.23 -17.70
CA LYS A 191 6.02 22.41 -18.92
C LYS A 191 7.26 22.49 -19.83
N ASN A 192 8.25 23.31 -19.46
CA ASN A 192 9.50 23.43 -20.20
C ASN A 192 10.34 22.17 -19.99
N GLY A 193 10.16 21.20 -20.89
CA GLY A 193 10.85 19.92 -20.84
C GLY A 193 12.33 20.03 -21.19
N PHE A 194 13.12 19.11 -20.65
CA PHE A 194 14.53 18.90 -20.99
C PHE A 194 14.87 17.41 -20.85
N ASP A 195 16.08 17.00 -21.21
CA ASP A 195 16.48 15.59 -21.34
C ASP A 195 16.05 14.68 -20.15
N LYS A 196 16.14 15.18 -18.92
CA LYS A 196 15.77 14.40 -17.72
C LYS A 196 14.29 14.44 -17.38
N CYS A 197 13.59 15.50 -17.78
CA CYS A 197 12.16 15.74 -17.55
C CYS A 197 11.50 16.15 -18.87
N PRO A 198 11.31 15.22 -19.82
CA PRO A 198 10.91 15.54 -21.19
C PRO A 198 9.54 16.23 -21.28
N TYR A 199 8.68 16.03 -20.28
CA TYR A 199 7.34 16.62 -20.20
C TYR A 199 7.26 17.73 -19.13
N GLY A 200 8.40 18.23 -18.66
CA GLY A 200 8.45 19.20 -17.59
C GLY A 200 8.36 18.59 -16.19
N PHE A 201 8.25 19.43 -15.17
CA PHE A 201 8.31 19.01 -13.78
C PHE A 201 7.45 19.88 -12.84
N SER A 202 7.15 19.36 -11.66
CA SER A 202 6.49 20.09 -10.57
C SER A 202 7.37 20.09 -9.32
N ILE A 203 7.67 21.28 -8.80
CA ILE A 203 8.41 21.51 -7.55
C ILE A 203 7.40 21.56 -6.41
N LEU A 204 7.66 20.81 -5.33
CA LEU A 204 6.71 20.65 -4.21
C LEU A 204 7.18 21.35 -2.94
N GLU A 205 8.37 21.96 -2.90
CA GLU A 205 9.01 22.41 -1.66
C GLU A 205 8.19 23.41 -0.83
N GLY A 206 7.29 24.16 -1.48
CA GLY A 206 6.35 25.08 -0.84
C GLY A 206 5.04 24.44 -0.37
N GLU A 207 4.76 23.21 -0.78
CA GLU A 207 3.52 22.48 -0.51
C GLU A 207 3.59 21.65 0.77
N PRO A 208 2.44 21.31 1.39
CA PRO A 208 2.38 20.41 2.53
C PRO A 208 3.13 19.10 2.27
N PHE A 209 4.10 18.80 3.15
CA PHE A 209 4.97 17.62 3.04
C PHE A 209 5.81 17.52 1.76
N GLY A 210 5.88 18.56 0.93
CA GLY A 210 6.57 18.52 -0.37
C GLY A 210 8.09 18.42 -0.30
N LYS A 211 8.67 18.67 0.87
CA LYS A 211 10.09 18.37 1.18
C LYS A 211 10.34 16.93 1.59
N THR A 212 9.36 16.05 1.41
CA THR A 212 9.45 14.63 1.77
C THR A 212 8.92 13.75 0.66
N SER A 213 9.58 12.62 0.47
CA SER A 213 9.18 11.59 -0.48
C SER A 213 9.77 10.25 -0.10
N HIS A 214 9.09 9.18 -0.50
CA HIS A 214 9.54 7.81 -0.28
C HIS A 214 9.37 6.98 -1.55
N GLY A 215 10.36 6.14 -1.81
CA GLY A 215 10.37 5.13 -2.87
C GLY A 215 10.88 3.83 -2.29
N ILE A 216 9.99 3.08 -1.65
CA ILE A 216 10.36 1.95 -0.81
C ILE A 216 10.17 0.66 -1.60
N LEU A 217 11.27 0.03 -2.01
CA LEU A 217 11.25 -1.34 -2.54
C LEU A 217 11.53 -2.32 -1.40
N PHE A 218 10.70 -3.35 -1.28
CA PHE A 218 10.83 -4.31 -0.20
C PHE A 218 10.43 -5.73 -0.59
N ALA A 219 11.01 -6.70 0.12
CA ALA A 219 10.53 -8.06 0.20
C ALA A 219 9.71 -8.25 1.48
N SER A 220 8.69 -9.11 1.42
CA SER A 220 7.76 -9.38 2.52
C SER A 220 7.60 -10.88 2.72
N ALA A 221 7.56 -11.31 3.98
CA ALA A 221 7.15 -12.65 4.38
C ALA A 221 6.07 -12.53 5.45
N THR A 222 4.90 -13.10 5.18
CA THR A 222 3.75 -13.13 6.09
C THR A 222 3.44 -14.56 6.46
N HIS A 223 3.30 -14.83 7.76
CA HIS A 223 2.82 -16.11 8.28
C HIS A 223 1.41 -15.96 8.85
N HIS A 224 0.52 -16.87 8.48
CA HIS A 224 -0.83 -16.98 9.01
C HIS A 224 -0.85 -17.96 10.17
N PHE A 225 -1.29 -17.50 11.33
CA PHE A 225 -1.48 -18.32 12.52
C PHE A 225 -2.94 -18.74 12.65
N GLY A 226 -3.22 -19.62 13.62
CA GLY A 226 -4.58 -19.95 14.00
C GLY A 226 -5.42 -18.70 14.34
N TYR A 227 -6.75 -18.86 14.25
CA TYR A 227 -7.72 -17.81 14.56
C TYR A 227 -7.68 -16.56 13.66
N GLY A 228 -7.05 -16.65 12.49
CA GLY A 228 -7.02 -15.57 11.49
C GLY A 228 -6.03 -14.45 11.81
N GLN A 229 -5.05 -14.73 12.67
CA GLN A 229 -3.96 -13.81 12.99
C GLN A 229 -2.85 -13.92 11.94
N ASN A 230 -2.13 -12.84 11.68
CA ASN A 230 -0.93 -12.89 10.87
C ASN A 230 0.19 -12.01 11.42
N ALA A 231 1.43 -12.39 11.12
CA ALA A 231 2.60 -11.55 11.33
C ALA A 231 3.39 -11.42 10.04
N THR A 232 3.88 -10.23 9.78
CA THR A 232 4.59 -9.88 8.55
C THR A 232 5.93 -9.24 8.87
N LEU A 233 6.98 -9.71 8.23
CA LEU A 233 8.28 -9.06 8.17
C LEU A 233 8.48 -8.45 6.78
N ARG A 234 8.90 -7.20 6.72
CA ARG A 234 9.34 -6.54 5.49
C ARG A 234 10.75 -5.98 5.64
N LEU A 235 11.56 -6.18 4.60
CA LEU A 235 12.94 -5.72 4.51
C LEU A 235 13.16 -5.08 3.15
N GLY A 236 13.87 -3.96 3.11
CA GLY A 236 14.07 -3.24 1.86
C GLY A 236 14.88 -1.97 1.99
N ILE A 237 14.65 -1.07 1.03
CA ILE A 237 15.35 0.19 0.88
C ILE A 237 14.39 1.29 0.46
N ASP A 238 14.49 2.45 1.09
CA ASP A 238 13.80 3.69 0.71
C ASP A 238 14.76 4.61 -0.06
N SER A 239 14.51 4.79 -1.35
CA SER A 239 15.38 5.54 -2.26
C SER A 239 14.60 6.46 -3.19
N GLU A 240 15.09 7.68 -3.37
CA GLU A 240 14.60 8.60 -4.40
C GLU A 240 14.81 8.05 -5.82
N ASN A 241 15.85 7.23 -6.02
CA ASN A 241 16.09 6.62 -7.33
C ASN A 241 15.02 5.58 -7.67
N ILE A 242 14.53 4.84 -6.68
CA ILE A 242 13.44 3.88 -6.85
C ILE A 242 12.15 4.61 -7.17
N ARG A 243 11.80 5.65 -6.40
CA ARG A 243 10.62 6.48 -6.69
C ARG A 243 10.69 7.05 -8.10
N HIS A 244 11.82 7.65 -8.48
CA HIS A 244 11.99 8.25 -9.80
C HIS A 244 11.89 7.22 -10.93
N ALA A 245 12.53 6.06 -10.78
CA ALA A 245 12.49 4.99 -11.79
C ALA A 245 11.06 4.47 -12.00
N PHE A 246 10.29 4.32 -10.92
CA PHE A 246 8.93 3.82 -11.02
C PHE A 246 7.95 4.94 -11.44
N GLN A 247 7.83 5.99 -10.64
CA GLN A 247 6.85 7.06 -10.87
C GLN A 247 7.14 7.83 -12.16
N ASN A 248 8.32 8.47 -12.26
CA ASN A 248 8.59 9.36 -13.39
C ASN A 248 8.88 8.58 -14.68
N ARG A 249 9.72 7.54 -14.61
CA ARG A 249 10.24 6.87 -15.81
C ARG A 249 9.37 5.73 -16.32
N LEU A 250 8.74 4.96 -15.44
CA LEU A 250 7.83 3.89 -15.86
C LEU A 250 6.42 4.46 -16.09
N ILE A 251 5.83 5.10 -15.08
CA ILE A 251 4.42 5.53 -15.11
C ILE A 251 4.23 6.84 -15.89
N HIS A 252 4.95 7.92 -15.56
CA HIS A 252 4.67 9.25 -16.14
C HIS A 252 5.21 9.38 -17.56
N ASP A 253 6.39 8.83 -17.86
CA ASP A 253 6.89 8.77 -19.23
C ASP A 253 6.08 7.81 -20.13
N TYR A 254 5.11 7.07 -19.56
CA TYR A 254 4.31 6.06 -20.25
C TYR A 254 5.18 5.16 -21.13
N ILE A 255 6.30 4.64 -20.59
CA ILE A 255 7.30 3.91 -21.38
C ILE A 255 6.73 2.65 -22.04
N PHE A 256 5.65 2.11 -21.46
CA PHE A 256 4.91 0.96 -21.97
C PHE A 256 3.88 1.32 -23.05
N LEU A 257 3.61 2.60 -23.31
CA LEU A 257 2.68 3.05 -24.34
C LEU A 257 3.41 3.52 -25.61
N PRO A 258 2.79 3.35 -26.80
CA PRO A 258 3.32 3.86 -28.06
C PRO A 258 3.61 5.37 -28.01
N LYS A 259 4.61 5.83 -28.78
CA LYS A 259 4.98 7.26 -28.86
C LYS A 259 3.87 8.18 -29.35
N SER A 260 2.84 7.64 -29.99
CA SER A 260 1.65 8.37 -30.45
C SER A 260 0.71 8.80 -29.32
N VAL A 261 0.80 8.20 -28.12
CA VAL A 261 -0.02 8.62 -26.98
C VAL A 261 0.52 9.94 -26.45
N LYS A 262 -0.35 10.96 -26.41
CA LYS A 262 -0.02 12.27 -25.85
C LYS A 262 0.34 12.11 -24.37
N ARG A 263 1.56 12.52 -24.01
CA ARG A 263 2.03 12.48 -22.63
C ARG A 263 1.73 13.81 -21.96
N SER A 264 1.17 13.76 -20.75
CA SER A 264 0.69 14.96 -20.06
C SER A 264 0.80 14.82 -18.54
N THR A 265 1.96 14.36 -18.08
CA THR A 265 2.25 14.08 -16.67
C THR A 265 3.56 14.77 -16.27
N PRO A 266 3.59 15.56 -15.18
CA PRO A 266 4.82 16.20 -14.73
C PRO A 266 5.76 15.16 -14.12
N HIS A 267 7.06 15.36 -14.22
CA HIS A 267 7.99 14.66 -13.35
C HIS A 267 8.00 15.31 -11.96
N TYR A 268 8.02 14.51 -10.90
CA TYR A 268 8.32 15.00 -9.55
C TYR A 268 9.82 14.81 -9.29
N PRO A 269 10.63 15.89 -9.19
CA PRO A 269 12.07 15.80 -9.01
C PRO A 269 12.45 14.98 -7.79
N ARG A 270 13.66 14.41 -7.79
CA ARG A 270 14.20 13.74 -6.61
C ARG A 270 14.53 14.78 -5.54
N LEU A 271 14.64 14.36 -4.29
CA LEU A 271 14.98 15.26 -3.19
C LEU A 271 16.40 15.03 -2.67
N ASP A 272 17.09 16.12 -2.31
CA ASP A 272 18.36 16.10 -1.58
C ASP A 272 18.14 15.87 -0.06
N GLU A 273 19.22 15.90 0.73
CA GLU A 273 19.18 15.75 2.19
C GLU A 273 18.36 16.84 2.91
N ASN A 274 18.15 17.99 2.28
CA ASN A 274 17.38 19.12 2.80
C ASN A 274 15.92 19.11 2.31
N GLY A 275 15.56 18.14 1.46
CA GLY A 275 14.24 18.06 0.84
C GLY A 275 14.04 19.01 -0.34
N CYS A 276 15.12 19.51 -0.94
CA CYS A 276 15.09 20.37 -2.13
C CYS A 276 15.16 19.54 -3.41
N ALA A 277 14.50 20.00 -4.47
CA ALA A 277 14.46 19.33 -5.76
C ALA A 277 15.86 19.25 -6.42
N VAL A 278 16.21 18.05 -6.85
CA VAL A 278 17.42 17.75 -7.60
C VAL A 278 17.10 16.87 -8.81
N PHE A 279 17.82 17.13 -9.91
CA PHE A 279 17.62 16.44 -11.17
C PHE A 279 18.69 15.39 -11.45
N ASN A 280 19.87 15.49 -10.83
CA ASN A 280 20.93 14.47 -10.94
C ASN A 280 20.76 13.38 -9.90
N SER A 281 21.12 12.15 -10.26
CA SER A 281 21.09 11.00 -9.35
C SER A 281 22.15 11.06 -8.25
N LYS A 282 23.18 11.89 -8.41
CA LYS A 282 24.30 12.02 -7.46
C LYS A 282 24.01 13.00 -6.33
N ASP A 283 23.04 13.88 -6.52
CA ASP A 283 22.72 14.97 -5.57
C ASP A 283 21.56 14.56 -4.64
N VAL A 284 21.06 13.34 -4.77
CA VAL A 284 19.90 12.83 -4.02
C VAL A 284 20.28 12.50 -2.58
N ARG A 285 19.31 12.57 -1.67
CA ARG A 285 19.47 12.06 -0.31
C ARG A 285 19.94 10.62 -0.29
N LYS A 286 20.68 10.23 0.74
CA LYS A 286 21.10 8.84 0.95
C LYS A 286 19.88 7.92 1.07
N ASP A 287 20.08 6.72 0.55
CA ASP A 287 19.12 5.63 0.70
C ASP A 287 19.00 5.23 2.18
N LYS A 288 17.79 4.88 2.60
CA LYS A 288 17.49 4.50 3.98
C LYS A 288 17.11 3.03 4.04
N PHE A 289 17.59 2.33 5.06
CA PHE A 289 17.16 0.96 5.32
C PHE A 289 15.67 0.91 5.70
N TYR A 290 14.92 0.05 5.03
CA TYR A 290 13.52 -0.20 5.33
C TYR A 290 13.37 -1.52 6.09
N PHE A 291 12.79 -1.44 7.28
CA PHE A 291 12.44 -2.58 8.11
C PHE A 291 11.07 -2.33 8.71
N GLN A 292 10.22 -3.35 8.68
CA GLN A 292 8.89 -3.27 9.24
C GLN A 292 8.43 -4.65 9.75
N LEU A 293 7.93 -4.69 10.98
CA LEU A 293 7.20 -5.80 11.57
C LEU A 293 5.74 -5.39 11.76
N ASN A 294 4.83 -6.19 11.20
CA ASN A 294 3.39 -5.95 11.28
C ASN A 294 2.67 -7.15 11.88
N ALA A 295 1.57 -6.89 12.57
CA ALA A 295 0.59 -7.89 12.94
C ALA A 295 -0.80 -7.44 12.48
N ASN A 296 -1.53 -8.31 11.78
CA ASN A 296 -2.90 -8.10 11.30
C ASN A 296 -3.11 -6.86 10.41
N ASP A 297 -2.06 -6.29 9.83
CA ASP A 297 -2.19 -5.10 8.98
C ASP A 297 -2.65 -5.45 7.55
N ASN A 298 -2.91 -4.42 6.75
CA ASN A 298 -3.26 -4.53 5.35
C ASN A 298 -2.01 -4.63 4.46
N TRP A 299 -2.17 -5.12 3.23
CA TRP A 299 -1.03 -5.32 2.32
C TRP A 299 -0.37 -4.01 1.88
N SER A 300 -1.14 -2.91 1.72
CA SER A 300 -0.63 -1.63 1.24
C SER A 300 -0.16 -0.66 2.32
N ASN A 301 -0.31 -1.01 3.60
CA ASN A 301 0.04 -0.19 4.75
C ASN A 301 1.42 -0.53 5.34
#